data_AF-A0A9E5GC17-F1
#
_entry.id   AF-A0A9E5GC17-F1
#
_cell.length_a   1.000
_cell.length_b   1.000
_cell.length_c   1.000
_cell.angle_alpha   90.00
_cell.angle_beta   90.00
_cell.angle_gamma   90.00
#
_symmetry.space_group_name_H-M   'P 1'
#
loop_
_entity.id
_entity.type
_entity.pdbx_description
1 polymer ?
#
loop_
_entity_poly.entity_id
_entity_poly.type
_entity_poly.pdbx_seq_one_letter_code
_entity_poly.pdbx_strand_id
1 'polypeptide(L)' 'MHDDIHVDGKWGGEAVSNIHGDVSYRNKPFRVVSEYEPSGDQAQAIEALSSGLRQGDRFQTLKGVTGSGKTYT' A
#
# COMPACT_ATOMS: atom_id res chain seq x y z
N MET A 1 -25.70 -6.37 -14.57
CA MET A 1 -25.18 -7.74 -14.50
C MET A 1 -24.63 -7.88 -13.10
N HIS A 2 -25.37 -8.51 -12.19
CA HIS A 2 -24.94 -8.71 -10.81
C HIS A 2 -24.36 -10.13 -10.74
N ASP A 3 -23.08 -10.23 -10.38
CA ASP A 3 -22.45 -11.52 -10.11
C ASP A 3 -22.68 -11.85 -8.64
N ASP A 4 -23.77 -12.55 -8.37
CA ASP A 4 -24.07 -13.10 -7.05
C ASP A 4 -23.12 -14.27 -6.78
N ILE A 5 -22.24 -14.12 -5.79
CA ILE A 5 -21.36 -15.19 -5.32
C ILE A 5 -22.24 -16.29 -4.69
N HIS A 6 -22.39 -17.41 -5.39
CA HIS A 6 -23.09 -18.57 -4.87
C HIS A 6 -22.16 -19.36 -3.95
N VAL A 7 -22.44 -19.35 -2.66
CA VAL A 7 -21.83 -20.26 -1.68
C VAL A 7 -22.59 -21.58 -1.69
N ASP A 8 -21.91 -22.67 -2.08
CA ASP A 8 -22.49 -24.01 -2.09
C ASP A 8 -23.03 -24.37 -0.70
N GLY A 9 -24.31 -24.75 -0.65
CA GLY A 9 -25.16 -24.89 0.54
C GLY A 9 -24.78 -26.00 1.54
N LYS A 10 -23.49 -26.24 1.80
CA LYS A 10 -23.01 -27.10 2.88
C LYS A 10 -22.97 -26.42 4.26
N TRP A 11 -23.13 -25.11 4.31
CA TRP A 11 -23.21 -24.36 5.56
C TRP A 11 -24.50 -23.55 5.50
N GLY A 12 -25.48 -23.88 6.34
CA GLY A 12 -26.82 -23.27 6.34
C GLY A 12 -26.82 -21.79 6.76
N GLY A 13 -26.26 -20.92 5.92
CA GLY A 13 -26.31 -19.48 6.04
C GLY A 13 -27.13 -18.90 4.90
N GLU A 14 -27.97 -17.90 5.21
CA GLU A 14 -28.65 -17.09 4.21
C GLU A 14 -27.65 -16.49 3.22
N ALA A 15 -28.08 -16.27 1.97
CA ALA A 15 -27.30 -15.59 0.96
C ALA A 15 -26.82 -14.22 1.50
N VAL A 16 -25.53 -14.12 1.84
CA VAL A 16 -24.93 -12.85 2.22
C VAL A 16 -24.67 -12.08 0.93
N SER A 17 -25.45 -11.03 0.70
CA SER A 17 -25.12 -10.04 -0.33
C SER A 17 -23.74 -9.44 0.01
N ASN A 18 -22.87 -9.27 -0.99
CA ASN A 18 -21.58 -8.62 -0.82
C ASN A 18 -21.80 -7.21 -0.22
N ILE A 19 -21.62 -7.09 1.10
CA ILE A 19 -21.74 -5.81 1.84
C ILE A 19 -20.61 -4.84 1.48
N HIS A 20 -19.58 -5.33 0.81
CA HIS A 20 -18.54 -4.53 0.20
C HIS A 20 -18.97 -4.24 -1.24
N GLY A 21 -19.82 -3.23 -1.40
CA GLY A 21 -20.13 -2.67 -2.73
C GLY A 21 -18.84 -2.34 -3.48
N ASP A 22 -18.88 -2.42 -4.82
CA ASP A 22 -17.80 -2.19 -5.77
C ASP A 22 -16.75 -1.16 -5.28
N VAL A 23 -15.74 -1.62 -4.51
CA VAL A 23 -14.67 -0.75 -4.04
C VAL A 23 -13.74 -0.57 -5.23
N SER A 24 -14.10 0.37 -6.08
CA SER A 24 -13.21 0.87 -7.09
C SER A 24 -12.04 1.56 -6.39
N TYR A 25 -10.92 0.85 -6.19
CA TYR A 25 -9.61 1.42 -5.81
C TYR A 25 -9.05 2.29 -6.94
N ARG A 26 -9.89 3.13 -7.55
CA ARG A 26 -9.49 4.07 -8.59
C ARG A 26 -8.71 5.20 -7.94
N ASN A 27 -7.41 5.16 -8.17
CA ASN A 27 -6.52 6.31 -8.36
C ASN A 27 -6.67 7.46 -7.34
N LYS A 28 -6.73 7.12 -6.04
CA LYS A 28 -6.53 8.13 -5.00
C LYS A 28 -5.02 8.29 -4.80
N PRO A 29 -4.45 9.50 -4.99
CA PRO A 29 -3.04 9.71 -4.74
C PRO A 29 -2.73 9.45 -3.26
N PHE A 30 -1.64 8.72 -3.00
CA PHE A 30 -1.13 8.55 -1.64
C PHE A 30 -0.63 9.91 -1.13
N ARG A 31 -1.09 10.31 0.07
CA ARG A 31 -0.68 11.57 0.71
C ARG A 31 -0.02 11.26 2.05
N VAL A 32 1.24 11.65 2.18
CA VAL A 32 1.95 11.64 3.47
C VAL A 32 1.46 12.84 4.29
N VAL A 33 1.08 12.59 5.55
CA VAL A 33 0.72 13.63 6.52
C VAL A 33 1.70 13.53 7.69
N SER A 34 2.43 14.61 7.94
CA SER A 34 3.43 14.67 8.99
C SER A 34 3.76 16.11 9.35
N GLU A 35 4.20 16.32 10.59
CA GLU A 35 4.69 17.59 11.10
C GLU A 35 6.19 17.81 10.84
N TYR A 36 6.89 16.79 10.33
CA TYR A 36 8.34 16.79 10.11
C TYR A 36 8.68 16.64 8.63
N GLU A 37 9.71 17.34 8.17
CA GLU A 37 10.27 17.13 6.84
C GLU A 37 11.39 16.08 6.88
N PRO A 38 11.65 15.35 5.77
CA PRO A 38 12.81 14.48 5.67
C PRO A 38 14.09 15.24 6.01
N SER A 39 14.92 14.66 6.88
CA SER A 39 16.15 15.31 7.34
C SER A 39 17.35 14.37 7.30
N GLY A 40 18.56 14.94 7.24
CA GLY A 40 19.79 14.17 7.06
C GLY A 40 19.76 13.35 5.77
N ASP A 41 20.16 12.08 5.86
CA ASP A 41 20.26 11.18 4.70
C ASP A 41 18.89 10.66 4.19
N GLN A 42 17.78 11.01 4.85
CA GLN A 42 16.45 10.51 4.47
C GLN A 42 16.05 10.98 3.06
N ALA A 43 16.29 12.23 2.71
CA ALA A 43 15.94 12.76 1.39
C ALA A 43 16.63 11.98 0.25
N GLN A 44 17.92 11.69 0.43
CA GLN A 44 18.70 10.91 -0.53
C GLN A 44 18.22 9.45 -0.60
N ALA A 45 17.88 8.84 0.54
CA ALA A 45 17.35 7.48 0.58
C ALA A 45 15.99 7.37 -0.14
N ILE A 46 15.09 8.33 0.07
CA ILE A 46 13.79 8.41 -0.62
C ILE A 46 14.01 8.52 -2.14
N GLU A 47 14.91 9.41 -2.57
CA GLU A 47 15.21 9.60 -3.99
C GLU A 47 15.77 8.33 -4.65
N ALA A 48 16.77 7.70 -4.00
CA ALA A 48 17.40 6.48 -4.51
C ALA A 48 16.39 5.35 -4.67
N LEU A 49 15.57 5.10 -3.63
CA LEU A 49 14.56 4.05 -3.65
C LEU A 49 13.46 4.31 -4.70
N SER A 50 12.97 5.56 -4.75
CA SER A 50 11.97 5.97 -5.73
C SER A 50 12.48 5.84 -7.16
N SER A 51 13.77 6.13 -7.38
CA SER A 51 14.42 5.98 -8.67
C SER A 51 14.55 4.52 -9.07
N GLY A 52 14.99 3.64 -8.17
CA GLY A 52 15.08 2.20 -8.44
C GLY A 52 13.71 1.60 -8.76
N LEU A 53 12.64 2.04 -8.09
CA LEU A 53 11.28 1.60 -8.40
C LEU A 53 10.86 2.01 -9.82
N ARG A 54 11.16 3.24 -10.22
CA ARG A 54 10.89 3.72 -11.60
C ARG A 54 11.73 3.00 -12.65
N GLN A 55 12.94 2.57 -12.31
CA GLN A 55 13.83 1.82 -13.19
C GLN A 55 13.47 0.33 -13.30
N GLY A 56 12.57 -0.16 -12.44
CA GLY A 56 12.12 -1.55 -12.44
C GLY A 56 12.97 -2.49 -11.58
N ASP A 57 13.74 -1.94 -10.65
CA ASP A 57 14.56 -2.73 -9.72
C ASP A 57 13.66 -3.54 -8.80
N ARG A 58 13.70 -4.87 -8.98
CA ARG A 58 12.86 -5.81 -8.21
C ARG A 58 13.26 -5.93 -6.74
N PHE A 59 14.53 -5.68 -6.44
CA PHE A 59 15.08 -5.83 -5.10
C PHE A 59 15.87 -4.59 -4.74
N GLN A 60 15.52 -3.96 -3.62
CA GLN A 60 16.21 -2.80 -3.08
C GLN A 60 16.31 -2.94 -1.57
N THR A 61 17.42 -2.47 -1.00
CA THR A 61 17.71 -2.58 0.44
C THR A 61 17.94 -1.20 1.04
N LEU A 62 17.06 -0.77 1.95
CA LEU A 62 17.26 0.44 2.74
C LEU A 62 18.18 0.16 3.94
N LYS A 63 19.46 0.52 3.84
CA LYS A 63 20.43 0.35 4.92
C LYS A 63 20.41 1.55 5.89
N GLY A 64 19.44 1.58 6.81
CA GLY A 64 19.33 2.63 7.83
C GLY A 64 19.79 2.20 9.23
N VAL A 65 20.50 3.08 9.94
CA VAL A 65 20.90 2.88 11.35
C VAL A 65 19.68 2.85 12.29
N THR A 66 19.83 2.33 13.51
CA THR A 66 18.74 2.35 14.51
C THR A 66 18.41 3.80 14.89
N GLY A 67 17.12 4.12 15.06
CA GLY A 67 16.66 5.48 15.37
C GLY A 67 16.59 6.46 14.18
N SER A 68 16.97 6.06 12.96
CA SER A 68 16.96 6.96 11.79
C SER A 68 15.58 7.24 11.16
N GLY A 69 14.49 6.77 11.78
CA GLY A 69 13.14 6.94 11.24
C GLY A 69 12.86 6.14 9.95
N LYS A 70 13.29 4.88 9.86
CA LYS A 70 13.07 4.02 8.66
C LYS A 70 11.61 3.88 8.20
N THR A 71 10.63 4.09 9.09
CA THR A 71 9.19 4.11 8.74
C THR A 71 8.80 5.37 7.96
N TYR A 72 9.62 6.43 8.03
CA TYR A 72 9.38 7.75 7.45
C TYR A 72 10.13 7.98 6.13
N THR A 73 10.92 7.00 5.69
CA THR A 73 11.73 6.99 4.46
C THR A 73 11.06 6.11 3.42
#